data_AF-A0A9P9SHX7-F1
#
_entry.id   AF-A0A9P9SHX7-F1
#
_cell.length_a   1.000
_cell.length_b   1.000
_cell.length_c   1.000
_cell.angle_alpha   90.00
_cell.angle_beta   90.00
_cell.angle_gamma   90.00
#
_symmetry.space_group_name_H-M   'P 1'
#
loop_
_entity.id
_entity.type
_entity.pdbx_description
1 polymer ?
#
loop_
_entity_poly.entity_id
_entity_poly.type
_entity_poly.pdbx_seq_one_letter_code
_entity_poly.pdbx_strand_id
1 'polypeptide(L)'
;MAMRRSLLMELPLELRDEIYAYLMIDLRSSLQIPTRLSSSALRFLTRRLPHCLLLNHQVLEEAAMAYLRRTILLVDSTTFSSIENMLSQFPADIAYQSVRFLEFTQPQPCYAFSYGSKPSLAPANCVQDIALRCPSLRHLTFTIPTDMLALTRKESKVPRARTHSEIEAKMKFSRLFEHKSLRDVHFF
;
A
#
# COMPACT_ATOMS: atom_id res chain seq x y z
N MET A 1 -0.69 -27.00 36.15
CA MET A 1 -1.91 -26.28 35.72
C MET A 1 -1.83 -26.10 34.21
N ALA A 2 -2.59 -26.88 33.44
CA ALA A 2 -2.58 -26.74 31.99
C ALA A 2 -3.28 -25.42 31.61
N MET A 3 -2.57 -24.50 30.93
CA MET A 3 -3.20 -23.35 30.29
C MET A 3 -4.19 -23.88 29.26
N ARG A 4 -5.49 -23.67 29.49
CA ARG A 4 -6.51 -23.92 28.47
C ARG A 4 -6.14 -23.08 27.24
N ARG A 5 -6.02 -23.72 26.08
CA ARG A 5 -5.91 -23.00 24.80
C ARG A 5 -7.12 -22.07 24.68
N SER A 6 -6.90 -20.84 24.23
CA SER A 6 -7.98 -19.88 24.00
C SER A 6 -8.93 -20.43 22.94
N LEU A 7 -10.23 -20.43 23.22
CA LEU A 7 -11.29 -20.86 22.28
C LEU A 7 -11.19 -20.16 20.92
N LEU A 8 -10.68 -18.92 20.90
CA LEU A 8 -10.45 -18.17 19.66
C LEU A 8 -9.48 -18.91 18.73
N MET A 9 -8.43 -19.53 19.27
CA MET A 9 -7.38 -20.21 18.48
C MET A 9 -7.84 -21.57 17.93
N GLU A 10 -8.97 -22.08 18.39
CA GLU A 10 -9.58 -23.32 17.87
C GLU A 10 -10.44 -23.05 16.62
N LEU A 11 -10.81 -21.79 16.37
CA LEU A 11 -11.56 -21.39 15.19
C LEU A 11 -10.66 -21.39 13.93
N PRO A 12 -11.20 -21.69 12.73
CA PRO A 12 -10.51 -21.44 11.46
C PRO A 12 -10.08 -19.98 11.30
N LEU A 13 -9.01 -19.74 10.54
CA LEU A 13 -8.45 -18.40 10.33
C LEU A 13 -9.48 -17.44 9.73
N GLU A 14 -10.32 -17.94 8.84
CA GLU A 14 -11.37 -17.16 8.17
C GLU A 14 -12.36 -16.59 9.18
N LEU A 15 -12.79 -17.39 10.16
CA LEU A 15 -13.68 -16.92 11.22
C LEU A 15 -12.98 -15.96 12.18
N ARG A 16 -11.69 -16.18 12.46
CA ARG A 16 -10.90 -15.24 13.27
C ARG A 16 -10.77 -13.89 12.58
N ASP A 17 -10.54 -13.88 11.27
CA ASP A 17 -10.46 -12.67 10.46
C ASP A 17 -11.75 -11.85 10.49
N GLU A 18 -12.92 -12.51 10.40
CA GLU A 18 -14.22 -11.85 10.54
C GLU A 18 -14.40 -11.24 11.94
N ILE A 19 -13.99 -11.96 12.99
CA ILE A 19 -14.01 -11.44 14.36
C ILE A 19 -13.08 -10.22 14.49
N TYR A 20 -11.86 -10.29 13.95
CA TYR A 20 -10.93 -9.16 13.95
C TYR A 20 -11.50 -7.96 13.21
N ALA A 21 -12.09 -8.18 12.03
CA ALA A 21 -12.70 -7.12 11.24
C ALA A 21 -13.85 -6.44 11.99
N TYR A 22 -14.70 -7.23 12.65
CA TYR A 22 -15.79 -6.73 13.50
C TYR A 22 -15.27 -5.90 14.68
N LEU A 23 -14.27 -6.41 15.41
CA LEU A 23 -13.67 -5.71 16.55
C LEU A 23 -12.95 -4.41 16.16
N MET A 24 -12.60 -4.26 14.90
CA MET A 24 -11.95 -3.07 14.36
C MET A 24 -12.93 -2.12 13.65
N ILE A 25 -14.24 -2.39 13.62
CA ILE A 25 -15.21 -1.62 12.79
C ILE A 25 -15.07 -0.11 12.98
N ASP A 26 -14.92 0.35 14.21
CA ASP A 26 -14.81 1.77 14.58
C ASP A 26 -13.43 2.39 14.35
N LEU A 27 -12.43 1.59 13.96
CA LEU A 27 -11.11 2.11 13.62
C LEU A 27 -11.15 2.84 12.27
N ARG A 28 -10.29 3.86 12.16
CA ARG A 28 -10.11 4.62 10.92
C ARG A 28 -9.81 3.68 9.75
N SER A 29 -10.49 3.91 8.63
CA SER A 29 -10.28 3.17 7.39
C SER A 29 -9.03 3.60 6.64
N SER A 30 -8.34 4.66 7.08
CA SER A 30 -7.10 5.14 6.48
C SER A 30 -5.97 5.24 7.51
N LEU A 31 -4.75 4.96 7.03
CA LEU A 31 -3.53 4.95 7.82
C LEU A 31 -2.42 5.71 7.11
N GLN A 32 -2.06 6.85 7.69
CA GLN A 32 -0.89 7.61 7.26
C GLN A 32 0.40 6.87 7.61
N ILE A 33 1.20 6.55 6.59
CA ILE A 33 2.54 6.00 6.77
C ILE A 33 3.51 7.17 7.00
N PRO A 34 4.22 7.21 8.13
CA PRO A 34 5.20 8.25 8.38
C PRO A 34 6.40 8.08 7.44
N THR A 35 6.94 9.19 6.94
CA THR A 35 8.13 9.20 6.07
C THR A 35 9.32 8.47 6.69
N ARG A 36 9.43 8.52 8.02
CA ARG A 36 10.43 7.79 8.80
C ARG A 36 9.74 7.02 9.92
N LEU A 37 9.82 5.70 9.86
CA LEU A 37 9.30 4.84 10.91
C LEU A 37 10.40 4.66 11.98
N SER A 38 10.25 5.32 13.13
CA SER A 38 11.23 5.25 14.23
C SER A 38 11.10 3.98 15.09
N SER A 39 9.98 3.27 14.97
CA SER A 39 9.66 2.05 15.72
C SER A 39 9.49 0.86 14.78
N SER A 40 9.44 -0.36 15.34
CA SER A 40 9.04 -1.51 14.55
C SER A 40 7.64 -1.33 13.97
N ALA A 41 7.41 -1.89 12.79
CA ALA A 41 6.12 -1.86 12.09
C ALA A 41 5.02 -2.49 12.92
N LEU A 42 5.32 -3.62 13.58
CA LEU A 42 4.38 -4.25 14.49
C LEU A 42 3.99 -3.29 15.62
N ARG A 43 4.94 -2.65 16.30
CA ARG A 43 4.65 -1.68 17.38
C ARG A 43 3.85 -0.48 16.87
N PHE A 44 4.12 -0.03 15.66
CA PHE A 44 3.34 1.02 15.01
C PHE A 44 1.88 0.58 14.82
N LEU A 45 1.63 -0.62 14.32
CA LEU A 45 0.27 -1.15 14.15
C LEU A 45 -0.42 -1.44 15.49
N THR A 46 0.30 -2.02 16.47
CA THR A 46 -0.22 -2.34 17.81
C THR A 46 -0.90 -1.16 18.49
N ARG A 47 -0.34 0.05 18.34
CA ARG A 47 -0.90 1.28 18.93
C ARG A 47 -2.27 1.67 18.38
N ARG A 48 -2.74 1.02 17.32
CA ARG A 48 -4.02 1.28 16.65
C ARG A 48 -5.03 0.16 16.85
N LEU A 49 -4.59 -0.98 17.37
CA LEU A 49 -5.45 -2.13 17.59
C LEU A 49 -6.12 -2.03 18.97
N PRO A 50 -7.35 -2.53 19.12
CA PRO A 50 -7.99 -2.65 20.42
C PRO A 50 -7.18 -3.53 21.37
N HIS A 51 -7.19 -3.20 22.66
CA HIS A 51 -6.45 -3.95 23.69
C HIS A 51 -6.82 -5.44 23.74
N CYS A 52 -8.07 -5.79 23.42
CA CYS A 52 -8.52 -7.19 23.36
C CYS A 52 -7.84 -8.02 22.25
N LEU A 53 -7.14 -7.39 21.30
CA LEU A 53 -6.35 -8.05 20.26
C LEU A 53 -4.86 -8.11 20.60
N LEU A 54 -4.46 -7.65 21.79
CA LEU A 54 -3.05 -7.63 22.25
C LEU A 54 -2.73 -8.79 23.21
N LEU A 55 -3.60 -9.81 23.25
CA LEU A 55 -3.56 -10.88 24.25
C LEU A 55 -2.32 -11.78 24.12
N ASN A 56 -1.88 -12.04 22.89
CA ASN A 56 -0.67 -12.81 22.60
C ASN A 56 -0.11 -12.43 21.22
N HIS A 57 1.11 -12.87 20.94
CA HIS A 57 1.83 -12.53 19.72
C HIS A 57 1.10 -12.96 18.44
N GLN A 58 0.53 -14.17 18.42
CA GLN A 58 -0.15 -14.70 17.24
C GLN A 58 -1.42 -13.88 16.93
N VAL A 59 -2.26 -13.64 17.92
CA VAL A 59 -3.47 -12.81 17.75
C VAL A 59 -3.10 -11.40 17.29
N LEU A 60 -2.03 -10.83 17.85
CA LEU A 60 -1.54 -9.52 17.47
C LEU A 60 -1.12 -9.49 15.99
N GLU A 61 -0.36 -10.47 15.51
CA GLU A 61 0.08 -10.56 14.12
C GLU A 61 -1.10 -10.74 13.16
N GLU A 62 -2.01 -11.68 13.46
CA GLU A 62 -3.20 -11.91 12.64
C GLU A 62 -4.08 -10.66 12.58
N ALA A 63 -4.32 -10.02 13.73
CA ALA A 63 -5.07 -8.77 13.82
C ALA A 63 -4.38 -7.62 13.06
N ALA A 64 -3.05 -7.52 13.12
CA ALA A 64 -2.30 -6.52 12.34
C ALA A 64 -2.47 -6.74 10.83
N MET A 65 -2.45 -7.99 10.36
CA MET A 65 -2.68 -8.32 8.94
C MET A 65 -4.14 -8.07 8.53
N ALA A 66 -5.10 -8.39 9.39
CA ALA A 66 -6.52 -8.07 9.16
C ALA A 66 -6.73 -6.55 9.08
N TYR A 67 -6.07 -5.78 9.95
CA TYR A 67 -6.10 -4.32 9.90
C TYR A 67 -5.50 -3.77 8.59
N LEU A 68 -4.35 -4.26 8.15
CA LEU A 68 -3.76 -3.87 6.86
C LEU A 68 -4.68 -4.19 5.66
N ARG A 69 -5.41 -5.32 5.70
CA ARG A 69 -6.34 -5.71 4.63
C ARG A 69 -7.53 -4.78 4.45
N ARG A 70 -8.04 -4.20 5.54
CA ARG A 70 -9.20 -3.27 5.50
C ARG A 70 -8.82 -1.81 5.34
N THR A 71 -7.54 -1.46 5.50
CA THR A 71 -7.11 -0.07 5.65
C THR A 71 -6.46 0.46 4.38
N ILE A 72 -6.80 1.69 4.01
CA ILE A 72 -6.15 2.47 2.96
C ILE A 72 -4.82 2.99 3.51
N LEU A 73 -3.72 2.56 2.91
CA LEU A 73 -2.39 3.07 3.27
C LEU A 73 -2.13 4.37 2.52
N LEU A 74 -2.02 5.47 3.27
CA LEU A 74 -1.69 6.79 2.72
C LEU A 74 -0.18 6.99 2.78
N VAL A 75 0.45 7.18 1.62
CA VAL A 75 1.90 7.36 1.47
C VAL A 75 2.17 8.80 1.02
N ASP A 76 2.71 9.59 1.94
CA ASP A 76 2.99 11.02 1.74
C ASP A 76 4.43 11.33 1.31
N SER A 77 5.17 10.29 0.91
CA SER A 77 6.54 10.45 0.45
C SER A 77 6.64 10.17 -1.04
N THR A 78 7.44 10.99 -1.73
CA THR A 78 7.98 10.63 -3.05
C THR A 78 8.97 9.46 -2.96
N THR A 79 9.46 9.16 -1.76
CA THR A 79 10.29 7.98 -1.48
C THR A 79 9.42 6.83 -0.99
N PHE A 80 9.43 5.74 -1.74
CA PHE A 80 8.72 4.50 -1.43
C PHE A 80 9.33 3.73 -0.24
N SER A 81 10.51 4.15 0.22
CA SER A 81 11.25 3.53 1.32
C SER A 81 10.45 3.41 2.61
N SER A 82 9.54 4.35 2.89
CA SER A 82 8.75 4.35 4.13
C SER A 82 7.79 3.17 4.21
N ILE A 83 7.03 2.93 3.12
CA ILE A 83 6.13 1.80 3.02
C ILE A 83 6.92 0.49 2.89
N GLU A 84 8.00 0.47 2.12
CA GLU A 84 8.86 -0.73 2.01
C GLU A 84 9.43 -1.14 3.37
N ASN A 85 9.98 -0.19 4.13
CA ASN A 85 10.54 -0.44 5.46
C ASN A 85 9.48 -0.91 6.45
N MET A 86 8.23 -0.47 6.31
CA MET A 86 7.15 -0.95 7.17
C MET A 86 6.76 -2.38 6.81
N LEU A 87 6.54 -2.68 5.53
CA LEU A 87 6.02 -3.96 5.08
C LEU A 87 7.07 -5.08 5.10
N SER A 88 8.34 -4.76 4.87
CA SER A 88 9.45 -5.74 4.88
C SER A 88 9.82 -6.27 6.26
N GLN A 89 9.32 -5.65 7.33
CA GLN A 89 9.55 -6.11 8.71
C GLN A 89 8.73 -7.35 9.08
N PHE A 90 7.80 -7.77 8.22
CA PHE A 90 7.00 -8.97 8.43
C PHE A 90 7.56 -10.15 7.64
N PRO A 91 7.54 -11.37 8.20
CA PRO A 91 8.11 -12.55 7.54
C PRO A 91 7.31 -12.93 6.29
N ALA A 92 7.99 -13.56 5.32
CA ALA A 92 7.37 -14.17 4.14
C ALA A 92 6.43 -13.25 3.34
N ASP A 93 6.71 -11.95 3.34
CA ASP A 93 5.94 -10.92 2.61
C ASP A 93 4.44 -10.86 2.96
N ILE A 94 4.03 -11.38 4.12
CA ILE A 94 2.61 -11.44 4.52
C ILE A 94 1.95 -10.05 4.59
N ALA A 95 2.73 -9.02 4.95
CA ALA A 95 2.22 -7.65 5.02
C ALA A 95 1.98 -7.08 3.63
N TYR A 96 2.89 -7.31 2.67
CA TYR A 96 2.67 -6.96 1.28
C TYR A 96 1.44 -7.68 0.70
N GLN A 97 1.31 -8.98 0.98
CA GLN A 97 0.14 -9.77 0.59
C GLN A 97 -1.16 -9.32 1.27
N SER A 98 -1.08 -8.54 2.35
CA SER A 98 -2.22 -8.01 3.09
C SER A 98 -2.68 -6.64 2.59
N VAL A 99 -1.86 -5.88 1.88
CA VAL A 99 -2.28 -4.57 1.34
C VAL A 99 -3.34 -4.76 0.25
N ARG A 100 -4.47 -4.06 0.39
CA ARG A 100 -5.58 -4.07 -0.59
C ARG A 100 -5.83 -2.68 -1.20
N PHE A 101 -5.52 -1.63 -0.45
CA PHE A 101 -5.81 -0.25 -0.83
C PHE A 101 -4.57 0.61 -0.56
N LEU A 102 -4.11 1.31 -1.59
CA LEU A 102 -2.91 2.15 -1.51
C LEU A 102 -3.17 3.49 -2.17
N GLU A 103 -2.78 4.56 -1.49
CA GLU A 103 -2.92 5.93 -1.97
C GLU A 103 -1.62 6.70 -1.81
N PHE A 104 -1.13 7.28 -2.90
CA PHE A 104 -0.02 8.22 -2.89
C PHE A 104 -0.57 9.65 -2.88
N THR A 105 -0.42 10.32 -1.74
CA THR A 105 -0.98 11.65 -1.51
C THR A 105 -0.16 12.75 -2.18
N GLN A 106 1.10 12.47 -2.52
CA GLN A 106 1.96 13.38 -3.27
C GLN A 106 1.95 13.07 -4.78
N PRO A 107 2.05 14.09 -5.66
CA PRO A 107 2.14 13.89 -7.10
C PRO A 107 3.30 12.98 -7.51
N GLN A 108 3.01 11.98 -8.34
CA GLN A 108 3.97 10.99 -8.81
C GLN A 108 4.41 11.30 -10.24
N PRO A 109 5.72 11.42 -10.52
CA PRO A 109 6.21 11.85 -11.84
C PRO A 109 5.97 10.81 -12.95
N CYS A 110 5.76 9.55 -12.59
CA CYS A 110 5.42 8.46 -13.49
C CYS A 110 4.81 7.30 -12.70
N TYR A 111 4.02 6.44 -13.36
CA TYR A 111 3.59 5.18 -12.75
C TYR A 111 4.71 4.15 -12.79
N ALA A 112 5.40 4.01 -13.92
CA ALA A 112 6.50 3.07 -14.12
C ALA A 112 7.72 3.71 -14.80
N PHE A 113 8.91 3.19 -14.50
CA PHE A 113 10.13 3.54 -15.21
C PHE A 113 10.39 2.61 -16.40
N SER A 114 11.02 3.17 -17.45
CA SER A 114 11.33 2.47 -18.71
C SER A 114 12.39 1.37 -18.58
N TYR A 115 13.18 1.35 -17.50
CA TYR A 115 14.15 0.29 -17.27
C TYR A 115 13.40 -1.04 -17.03
N GLY A 116 13.95 -2.15 -17.53
CA GLY A 116 13.35 -3.48 -17.42
C GLY A 116 13.04 -3.87 -15.97
N SER A 117 12.32 -4.99 -15.78
CA SER A 117 11.97 -5.51 -14.45
C SER A 117 13.19 -5.50 -13.53
N LYS A 118 13.16 -4.69 -12.49
CA LYS A 118 14.20 -4.70 -11.46
C LYS A 118 14.17 -6.04 -10.72
N PRO A 119 15.30 -6.46 -10.11
CA PRO A 119 15.28 -7.54 -9.13
C PRO A 119 14.23 -7.24 -8.05
N SER A 120 13.53 -8.27 -7.56
CA SER A 120 12.51 -8.12 -6.51
C SER A 120 13.03 -7.44 -5.24
N LEU A 121 14.33 -7.56 -4.98
CA LEU A 121 15.03 -7.02 -3.80
C LEU A 121 15.54 -5.58 -3.96
N ALA A 122 15.49 -5.00 -5.17
CA ALA A 122 15.94 -3.63 -5.36
C ALA A 122 14.94 -2.64 -4.71
N PRO A 123 15.36 -1.47 -4.20
CA PRO A 123 14.41 -0.47 -3.69
C PRO A 123 13.37 -0.05 -4.75
N ALA A 124 12.15 0.17 -4.29
CA ALA A 124 11.07 0.71 -5.11
C ALA A 124 11.37 2.16 -5.46
N ASN A 125 11.33 2.49 -6.74
CA ASN A 125 11.54 3.86 -7.21
C ASN A 125 10.30 4.44 -7.90
N CYS A 126 9.29 3.62 -8.19
CA CYS A 126 8.05 4.07 -8.81
C CYS A 126 6.83 3.36 -8.21
N VAL A 127 5.65 3.87 -8.53
CA VAL A 127 4.36 3.32 -8.06
C VAL A 127 4.21 1.86 -8.48
N GLN A 128 4.62 1.51 -9.70
CA GLN A 128 4.57 0.14 -10.20
C GLN A 128 5.36 -0.83 -9.32
N ASP A 129 6.55 -0.44 -8.85
CA ASP A 129 7.42 -1.31 -8.04
C ASP A 129 6.71 -1.75 -6.74
N ILE A 130 5.94 -0.85 -6.11
CA ILE A 130 5.13 -1.18 -4.92
C ILE A 130 3.90 -1.98 -5.27
N ALA A 131 3.20 -1.60 -6.35
CA ALA A 131 2.00 -2.32 -6.79
C ALA A 131 2.33 -3.79 -7.05
N LEU A 132 3.39 -4.09 -7.80
CA LEU A 132 3.79 -5.47 -8.12
C LEU A 132 4.16 -6.30 -6.88
N ARG A 133 4.66 -5.67 -5.81
CA ARG A 133 4.95 -6.37 -4.55
C ARG A 133 3.72 -6.65 -3.73
N CYS A 134 2.63 -5.93 -3.95
CA CYS A 134 1.37 -6.11 -3.25
C CYS A 134 0.42 -6.94 -4.13
N PRO A 135 0.60 -8.27 -4.27
CA PRO A 135 -0.09 -9.07 -5.29
C PRO A 135 -1.61 -9.04 -5.16
N SER A 136 -2.11 -8.70 -3.97
CA SER A 136 -3.55 -8.61 -3.69
C SER A 136 -4.07 -7.18 -3.70
N LEU A 137 -3.28 -6.19 -4.13
CA LEU A 137 -3.71 -4.80 -4.27
C LEU A 137 -4.91 -4.71 -5.20
N ARG A 138 -6.00 -4.09 -4.73
CA ARG A 138 -7.26 -3.95 -5.45
C ARG A 138 -7.51 -2.51 -5.88
N HIS A 139 -7.12 -1.54 -5.05
CA HIS A 139 -7.33 -0.12 -5.33
C HIS A 139 -6.02 0.63 -5.22
N LEU A 140 -5.68 1.37 -6.27
CA LEU A 140 -4.50 2.21 -6.32
C LEU A 140 -4.91 3.63 -6.71
N THR A 141 -4.58 4.58 -5.84
CA THR A 141 -4.79 6.01 -6.08
C THR A 141 -3.46 6.73 -6.09
N PHE A 142 -3.24 7.61 -7.07
CA PHE A 142 -2.11 8.53 -7.04
C PHE A 142 -2.40 9.79 -7.85
N THR A 143 -1.74 10.88 -7.46
CA THR A 143 -1.88 12.18 -8.11
C THR A 143 -0.87 12.31 -9.25
N ILE A 144 -1.28 12.90 -10.37
CA ILE A 144 -0.41 13.17 -11.52
C ILE A 144 -0.03 14.66 -11.52
N PRO A 145 1.27 15.02 -11.61
CA PRO A 145 1.68 16.41 -11.75
C PRO A 145 1.03 17.12 -12.95
N THR A 146 0.64 18.39 -12.80
CA THR A 146 -0.06 19.14 -13.86
C THR A 146 0.80 19.38 -15.11
N ASP A 147 2.13 19.41 -14.98
CA ASP A 147 3.09 19.48 -16.10
C ASP A 147 3.17 18.17 -16.92
N MET A 148 2.55 17.10 -16.42
CA MET A 148 2.27 15.90 -17.21
C MET A 148 1.13 16.15 -18.20
N LEU A 149 0.18 17.02 -17.87
CA LEU A 149 -0.99 17.29 -18.72
C LEU A 149 -0.75 18.44 -19.70
N ALA A 150 0.16 19.37 -19.38
CA ALA A 150 0.48 20.51 -20.23
C ALA A 150 1.99 20.63 -20.54
N LEU A 151 2.31 20.99 -21.78
CA LEU A 151 3.66 21.37 -22.21
C LEU A 151 3.85 22.87 -22.00
N THR A 152 4.61 23.23 -20.97
CA THR A 152 5.19 24.57 -20.81
C THR A 152 6.57 24.59 -21.50
N ARG A 153 6.60 24.79 -22.81
CA ARG A 153 7.87 25.05 -23.51
C ARG A 153 8.36 26.44 -23.13
N LYS A 154 9.62 26.56 -22.69
CA LYS A 154 10.26 27.86 -22.35
C LYS A 154 10.15 28.92 -23.47
N GLU A 155 9.95 28.50 -24.72
CA GLU A 155 9.92 29.38 -25.90
C GLU A 155 8.52 29.67 -26.44
N SER A 156 7.47 28.97 -25.98
CA SER A 156 6.11 29.16 -26.50
C SER A 156 5.19 29.65 -25.38
N LYS A 157 4.64 30.86 -25.54
CA LYS A 157 3.78 31.52 -24.53
C LYS A 157 2.43 30.83 -24.30
N VAL A 158 2.06 29.85 -25.13
CA VAL A 158 0.77 29.17 -25.05
C VAL A 158 0.97 27.74 -24.56
N PRO A 159 0.46 27.37 -23.37
CA PRO A 159 0.52 26.00 -22.90
C PRO A 159 -0.31 25.11 -23.83
N ARG A 160 0.33 24.06 -24.36
CA ARG A 160 -0.34 23.04 -25.18
C ARG A 160 -0.64 21.82 -24.30
N ALA A 161 -1.88 21.35 -24.31
CA ALA A 161 -2.24 20.08 -23.67
C ALA A 161 -1.52 18.91 -24.35
N ARG A 162 -1.02 17.96 -23.55
CA ARG A 162 -0.44 16.72 -24.08
C ARG A 162 -1.51 15.85 -24.70
N THR A 163 -1.15 15.12 -25.74
CA THR A 163 -2.04 14.08 -26.28
C THR A 163 -2.08 12.88 -25.34
N HIS A 164 -3.12 12.05 -25.49
CA HIS A 164 -3.20 10.77 -24.77
C HIS A 164 -1.95 9.91 -24.95
N SER A 165 -1.41 9.82 -26.18
CA SER A 165 -0.19 9.06 -26.47
C SER A 165 1.06 9.63 -25.79
N GLU A 166 1.16 10.95 -25.65
CA GLU A 166 2.27 11.61 -24.95
C GLU A 166 2.21 11.35 -23.44
N ILE A 167 1.00 11.35 -22.85
CA ILE A 167 0.77 11.01 -21.45
C ILE A 167 1.10 9.54 -21.22
N GLU A 168 0.57 8.64 -22.06
CA GLU A 168 0.84 7.21 -22.00
C GLU A 168 2.34 6.90 -22.08
N ALA A 169 3.05 7.53 -23.04
CA ALA A 169 4.48 7.32 -23.21
C ALA A 169 5.31 7.78 -21.99
N LYS A 170 4.85 8.81 -21.28
CA LYS A 170 5.52 9.37 -20.09
C LYS A 170 5.16 8.61 -18.81
N MET A 171 3.89 8.27 -18.63
CA MET A 171 3.38 7.61 -17.42
C MET A 171 3.56 6.10 -17.45
N LYS A 172 3.58 5.49 -18.64
CA LYS A 172 3.69 4.03 -18.87
C LYS A 172 2.51 3.25 -18.29
N PHE A 173 1.28 3.72 -18.52
CA PHE A 173 0.08 3.06 -17.97
C PHE A 173 -0.24 1.71 -18.63
N SER A 174 0.34 1.38 -19.77
CA SER A 174 0.28 0.05 -20.36
C SER A 174 0.70 -1.05 -19.38
N ARG A 175 1.56 -0.72 -18.42
CA ARG A 175 1.98 -1.63 -17.36
C ARG A 175 1.00 -1.76 -16.18
N LEU A 176 -0.06 -0.96 -16.12
CA LEU A 176 -1.14 -1.15 -15.12
C LEU A 176 -1.79 -2.52 -15.32
N PHE A 177 -1.92 -2.97 -16.57
CA PHE A 177 -2.56 -4.24 -16.92
C PHE A 177 -1.71 -5.47 -16.58
N GLU A 178 -0.44 -5.30 -16.18
CA GLU A 178 0.38 -6.39 -15.65
C GLU A 178 -0.13 -6.86 -14.27
N HIS A 179 -0.82 -5.97 -13.53
CA HIS A 179 -1.31 -6.26 -12.19
C HIS A 179 -2.71 -6.90 -12.19
N LYS A 180 -2.76 -8.23 -12.15
CA LYS A 180 -4.01 -9.02 -12.31
C LYS A 180 -5.09 -8.75 -11.25
N SER A 181 -4.72 -8.32 -10.05
CA SER A 181 -5.68 -8.13 -8.94
C SER A 181 -6.20 -6.70 -8.80
N LEU A 182 -5.67 -5.77 -9.60
CA LEU A 182 -6.05 -4.36 -9.55
C LEU A 182 -7.45 -4.22 -10.17
N ARG A 183 -8.37 -3.63 -9.41
CA ARG A 183 -9.77 -3.44 -9.83
C ARG A 183 -10.03 -2.00 -10.21
N ASP A 184 -9.53 -1.07 -9.40
CA ASP A 184 -9.77 0.36 -9.58
C ASP A 184 -8.46 1.14 -9.50
N VAL A 185 -8.32 2.10 -10.42
CA VAL A 185 -7.21 3.05 -10.47
C VAL A 185 -7.76 4.45 -10.59
N HIS A 186 -7.40 5.31 -9.64
CA HIS A 186 -7.83 6.70 -9.62
C HIS A 186 -6.64 7.64 -9.80
N PHE A 187 -6.82 8.61 -10.70
CA PHE A 187 -5.86 9.69 -10.96
C PHE A 187 -6.49 11.01 -10.53
N PHE A 188 -5.77 11.77 -9.72
CA PHE A 188 -6.14 13.12 -9.32
C PHE A 188 -5.15 14.15 -9.86
#